data_AF-A0A955T1X7-F1
#
_entry.id   AF-A0A955T1X7-F1
#
_cell.length_a   1.000
_cell.length_b   1.000
_cell.length_c   1.000
_cell.angle_alpha   90.00
_cell.angle_beta   90.00
_cell.angle_gamma   90.00
#
_symmetry.space_group_name_H-M   'P 1'
#
loop_
_entity.id
_entity.type
_entity.pdbx_description
1 polymer ?
#
loop_
_entity_poly.entity_id
_entity_poly.type
_entity_poly.pdbx_seq_one_letter_code
_entity_poly.pdbx_strand_id
1 'polypeptide(L)'
;YEASIENIVQGNDTWFRPADVCVAPDGSLLVADWYDPGVGGHAMGDHDPSHIRGRIYRIAPKGENWTVPEFDLSTAQSCVETLKSPNMARRYLAWTALHEMKRKAEKPLRKLWRDDNPRYRARALHLLARLKKRGWDYIEEALHDENPDIRIAGLKIVEEERLDPIPFVKMVLDDDSPRVRAEAAIALRHNDSEKAPYYWADLAALHTGKDRWYLESLGIGADGQWDRFFPAWLARVGKGWDTPAGHDIVWRARGEQVPVYLVEILKQTGESYENSARYLRALQFQPEKERNEALVALLEETKKHIGESNGWGRIGVDLVTMFQPSPYSDEQLTDDLGRWLAKAAEGTPQLVGVVETFGLSDLNPM
;
A
#
# COMPACT_ATOMS: atom_id res chain seq x y z
N TYR A 1 -2.86 -16.97 -0.66
CA TYR A 1 -4.26 -17.10 -0.19
C TYR A 1 -5.13 -17.31 -1.41
N GLU A 2 -6.21 -18.08 -1.28
CA GLU A 2 -7.25 -18.18 -2.31
C GLU A 2 -8.36 -17.20 -1.92
N ALA A 3 -8.86 -16.45 -2.90
CA ALA A 3 -10.01 -15.57 -2.72
C ALA A 3 -11.15 -16.09 -3.60
N SER A 4 -12.32 -16.27 -3.01
CA SER A 4 -13.54 -16.67 -3.71
C SER A 4 -14.64 -15.64 -3.49
N ILE A 5 -15.49 -15.45 -4.48
CA ILE A 5 -16.68 -14.61 -4.38
C ILE A 5 -17.87 -15.51 -4.15
N GLU A 6 -18.60 -15.27 -3.07
CA GLU A 6 -19.91 -15.89 -2.81
C GLU A 6 -20.99 -14.83 -3.00
N ASN A 7 -21.87 -15.04 -3.97
CA ASN A 7 -22.96 -14.12 -4.26
C ASN A 7 -24.10 -14.32 -3.25
N ILE A 8 -24.22 -13.40 -2.29
CA ILE A 8 -25.20 -13.50 -1.19
C ILE A 8 -26.60 -13.03 -1.62
N VAL A 9 -26.71 -12.11 -2.58
CA VAL A 9 -27.98 -11.61 -3.12
C VAL A 9 -27.89 -11.40 -4.62
N GLN A 10 -28.94 -11.81 -5.33
CA GLN A 10 -29.15 -11.52 -6.73
C GLN A 10 -30.59 -11.00 -6.88
N GLY A 11 -30.75 -9.82 -7.46
CA GLY A 11 -32.06 -9.27 -7.76
C GLY A 11 -32.72 -10.02 -8.92
N ASN A 12 -34.05 -10.16 -8.86
CA ASN A 12 -34.85 -10.70 -9.97
C ASN A 12 -35.32 -9.59 -10.94
N ASP A 13 -34.91 -8.35 -10.68
CA ASP A 13 -35.23 -7.15 -11.46
C ASP A 13 -33.96 -6.66 -12.15
N THR A 14 -34.09 -6.25 -13.42
CA THR A 14 -33.01 -5.69 -14.23
C THR A 14 -32.48 -4.36 -13.69
N TRP A 15 -33.25 -3.69 -12.81
CA TRP A 15 -32.87 -2.44 -12.16
C TRP A 15 -32.36 -2.63 -10.72
N PHE A 16 -31.98 -3.84 -10.31
CA PHE A 16 -31.29 -4.07 -9.04
C PHE A 16 -29.86 -3.50 -9.08
N ARG A 17 -29.61 -2.47 -8.27
CA ARG A 17 -28.34 -1.76 -8.10
C ARG A 17 -28.05 -1.59 -6.59
N PRO A 18 -27.50 -2.62 -5.92
CA PRO A 18 -27.16 -2.53 -4.51
C PRO A 18 -26.09 -1.44 -4.32
N ALA A 19 -26.39 -0.47 -3.46
CA ALA A 19 -25.56 0.71 -3.23
C ALA A 19 -24.84 0.66 -1.88
N ASP A 20 -25.42 0.00 -0.88
CA ASP A 20 -24.82 -0.13 0.46
C ASP A 20 -25.30 -1.39 1.18
N VAL A 21 -24.52 -1.83 2.17
CA VAL A 21 -24.84 -2.97 3.05
C VAL A 21 -24.45 -2.68 4.49
N CYS A 22 -25.33 -2.99 5.43
CA CYS A 22 -25.01 -2.94 6.86
C CYS A 22 -25.54 -4.16 7.62
N VAL A 23 -24.98 -4.39 8.80
CA VAL A 23 -25.43 -5.47 9.70
C VAL A 23 -26.58 -4.94 10.56
N ALA A 24 -27.73 -5.59 10.50
CA ALA A 24 -28.90 -5.32 11.33
C ALA A 24 -28.68 -5.63 12.82
N PRO A 25 -29.56 -5.14 13.70
CA PRO A 25 -29.48 -5.42 15.14
C PRO A 25 -29.58 -6.90 15.52
N ASP A 26 -30.26 -7.73 14.73
CA ASP A 26 -30.35 -9.19 14.89
C ASP A 26 -29.18 -9.95 14.24
N GLY A 27 -28.25 -9.25 13.57
CA GLY A 27 -27.12 -9.85 12.86
C GLY A 27 -27.39 -10.19 11.39
N SER A 28 -28.62 -10.03 10.89
CA SER A 28 -28.92 -10.13 9.46
C SER A 28 -28.26 -8.99 8.67
N LEU A 29 -28.21 -9.09 7.34
CA LEU A 29 -27.72 -7.99 6.49
C LEU A 29 -28.90 -7.17 5.96
N LEU A 30 -28.79 -5.86 5.98
CA LEU A 30 -29.66 -4.94 5.25
C LEU A 30 -28.90 -4.42 4.05
N VAL A 31 -29.46 -4.59 2.86
CA VAL A 31 -28.91 -4.08 1.60
C VAL A 31 -29.82 -2.97 1.10
N ALA A 32 -29.25 -1.78 0.92
CA ALA A 32 -29.92 -0.68 0.25
C ALA A 32 -29.73 -0.84 -1.26
N ASP A 33 -30.85 -0.87 -1.96
CA ASP A 33 -30.90 -1.01 -3.40
C ASP A 33 -31.50 0.26 -4.01
N TRP A 34 -30.67 0.96 -4.78
CA TRP A 34 -31.03 2.20 -5.43
C TRP A 34 -31.74 1.90 -6.75
N TYR A 35 -32.86 2.58 -6.99
CA TYR A 35 -33.59 2.46 -8.24
C TYR A 35 -33.53 3.77 -9.00
N ASP A 36 -32.94 3.73 -10.19
CA ASP A 36 -32.98 4.81 -11.18
C ASP A 36 -33.44 4.23 -12.52
N PRO A 37 -34.56 4.72 -13.09
CA PRO A 37 -35.06 4.25 -14.38
C PRO A 37 -34.14 4.60 -15.57
N GLY A 38 -33.09 5.40 -15.37
CA GLY A 38 -32.10 5.77 -16.38
C GLY A 38 -30.75 5.03 -16.27
N VAL A 39 -29.95 5.10 -17.35
CA VAL A 39 -28.54 4.69 -17.38
C VAL A 39 -27.70 5.89 -17.84
N GLY A 40 -26.73 6.31 -17.03
CA GLY A 40 -25.83 7.43 -17.34
C GLY A 40 -26.32 8.79 -16.83
N GLY A 41 -25.38 9.72 -16.58
CA GLY A 41 -25.63 10.98 -15.86
C GLY A 41 -26.53 12.02 -16.57
N HIS A 42 -27.02 11.74 -17.78
CA HIS A 42 -27.81 12.69 -18.56
C HIS A 42 -29.34 12.53 -18.41
N ALA A 43 -29.81 11.45 -17.78
CA ALA A 43 -31.23 11.16 -17.62
C ALA A 43 -31.55 10.48 -16.27
N MET A 44 -30.88 10.91 -15.18
CA MET A 44 -31.16 10.40 -13.83
C MET A 44 -32.63 10.67 -13.50
N GLY A 45 -33.40 9.66 -13.08
CA GLY A 45 -34.81 9.81 -12.70
C GLY A 45 -35.01 9.99 -11.18
N ASP A 46 -33.93 9.89 -10.41
CA ASP A 46 -33.91 9.89 -8.94
C ASP A 46 -33.95 11.30 -8.31
N HIS A 47 -34.08 12.35 -9.12
CA HIS A 47 -34.32 13.72 -8.66
C HIS A 47 -35.81 14.08 -8.54
N ASP A 48 -36.70 13.29 -9.15
CA ASP A 48 -38.15 13.49 -9.09
C ASP A 48 -38.77 12.63 -7.99
N PRO A 49 -39.29 13.22 -6.89
CA PRO A 49 -39.90 12.47 -5.79
C PRO A 49 -41.02 11.51 -6.20
N SER A 50 -41.69 11.75 -7.33
CA SER A 50 -42.72 10.84 -7.85
C SER A 50 -42.14 9.55 -8.44
N HIS A 51 -40.89 9.59 -8.93
CA HIS A 51 -40.15 8.51 -9.55
C HIS A 51 -39.07 7.90 -8.65
N ILE A 52 -38.67 8.57 -7.57
CA ILE A 52 -37.75 8.00 -6.56
C ILE A 52 -38.35 6.71 -6.01
N ARG A 53 -37.63 5.62 -6.24
CA ARG A 53 -37.91 4.30 -5.68
C ARG A 53 -36.61 3.75 -5.10
N GLY A 54 -36.77 2.75 -4.25
CA GLY A 54 -35.66 2.04 -3.64
C GLY A 54 -36.19 0.86 -2.88
N ARG A 55 -35.31 -0.09 -2.58
CA ARG A 55 -35.66 -1.30 -1.83
C ARG A 55 -34.65 -1.47 -0.71
N ILE A 56 -35.14 -1.92 0.44
CA ILE A 56 -34.27 -2.43 1.51
C ILE A 56 -34.50 -3.94 1.55
N TYR A 57 -33.47 -4.70 1.19
CA TYR A 57 -33.50 -6.15 1.33
C TYR A 57 -32.94 -6.54 2.69
N ARG A 58 -33.65 -7.40 3.41
CA ARG A 58 -33.09 -8.12 4.55
C ARG A 58 -32.63 -9.49 4.08
N ILE A 59 -31.36 -9.80 4.30
CA ILE A 59 -30.77 -11.11 4.04
C ILE A 59 -30.58 -11.81 5.38
N ALA A 60 -31.35 -12.88 5.59
CA ALA A 60 -31.31 -13.71 6.78
C ALA A 60 -31.56 -15.18 6.41
N PRO A 61 -31.17 -16.15 7.26
CA PRO A 61 -31.56 -17.54 7.07
C PRO A 61 -33.07 -17.70 6.89
N LYS A 62 -33.48 -18.67 6.08
CA LYS A 62 -34.90 -18.89 5.77
C LYS A 62 -35.67 -19.24 7.05
N GLY A 63 -36.76 -18.52 7.31
CA GLY A 63 -37.62 -18.73 8.49
C GLY A 63 -37.24 -17.89 9.71
N GLU A 64 -36.15 -17.11 9.66
CA GLU A 64 -35.76 -16.21 10.75
C GLU A 64 -36.64 -14.96 10.81
N ASN A 65 -37.26 -14.74 11.96
CA ASN A 65 -38.07 -13.54 12.21
C ASN A 65 -37.17 -12.33 12.47
N TRP A 66 -37.61 -11.14 12.07
CA TRP A 66 -36.92 -9.91 12.43
C TRP A 66 -37.07 -9.64 13.93
N THR A 67 -35.96 -9.35 14.59
CA THR A 67 -35.96 -8.91 15.99
C THR A 67 -35.03 -7.71 16.17
N VAL A 68 -35.28 -6.92 17.21
CA VAL A 68 -34.35 -5.88 17.65
C VAL A 68 -34.05 -6.14 19.12
N PRO A 69 -33.05 -7.01 19.42
CA PRO A 69 -32.80 -7.42 20.80
C PRO A 69 -32.48 -6.20 21.67
N GLU A 70 -33.09 -6.04 22.84
CA GLU A 70 -32.73 -4.91 23.72
C GLU A 70 -31.26 -4.97 24.14
N PHE A 71 -30.68 -3.81 24.46
CA PHE A 71 -29.31 -3.72 24.97
C PHE A 71 -29.24 -2.66 26.07
N ASP A 72 -28.24 -2.80 26.95
CA ASP A 72 -28.07 -1.94 28.12
C ASP A 72 -26.67 -1.32 28.12
N LEU A 73 -26.62 -0.02 28.41
CA LEU A 73 -25.40 0.79 28.49
C LEU A 73 -25.18 1.39 29.88
N SER A 74 -25.97 1.00 30.88
CA SER A 74 -25.95 1.59 32.23
C SER A 74 -24.73 1.18 33.05
N THR A 75 -24.13 0.02 32.77
CA THR A 75 -22.97 -0.49 33.50
C THR A 75 -21.85 -0.91 32.56
N ALA A 76 -20.61 -0.87 33.05
CA ALA A 76 -19.48 -1.33 32.24
C ALA A 76 -19.59 -2.79 31.80
N GLN A 77 -20.24 -3.65 32.60
CA GLN A 77 -20.44 -5.06 32.23
C GLN A 77 -21.46 -5.19 31.09
N SER A 78 -22.59 -4.47 31.16
CA SER A 78 -23.60 -4.50 30.09
C SER A 78 -23.12 -3.83 28.80
N CYS A 79 -22.32 -2.76 28.90
CA CYS A 79 -21.65 -2.20 27.73
C CYS A 79 -20.68 -3.20 27.08
N VAL A 80 -19.91 -3.96 27.86
CA VAL A 80 -19.00 -4.98 27.31
C VAL A 80 -19.76 -6.08 26.56
N GLU A 81 -20.92 -6.52 27.06
CA GLU A 81 -21.76 -7.46 26.31
C GLU A 81 -22.32 -6.83 25.03
N THR A 82 -22.74 -5.56 25.07
CA THR A 82 -23.20 -4.83 23.88
C THR A 82 -22.07 -4.64 22.85
N LEU A 83 -20.83 -4.46 23.29
CA LEU A 83 -19.64 -4.33 22.43
C LEU A 83 -19.36 -5.60 21.61
N LYS A 84 -19.88 -6.77 22.02
CA LYS A 84 -19.79 -8.01 21.25
C LYS A 84 -20.70 -8.03 20.02
N SER A 85 -21.67 -7.12 19.93
CA SER A 85 -22.65 -7.08 18.85
C SER A 85 -22.01 -7.04 17.44
N PRO A 86 -22.58 -7.74 16.45
CA PRO A 86 -22.15 -7.64 15.06
C PRO A 86 -22.64 -6.34 14.39
N ASN A 87 -23.64 -5.66 14.97
CA ASN A 87 -24.12 -4.36 14.49
C ASN A 87 -23.18 -3.21 14.90
N MET A 88 -22.76 -2.39 13.92
CA MET A 88 -21.78 -1.33 14.16
C MET A 88 -22.32 -0.22 15.07
N ALA A 89 -23.59 0.18 14.93
CA ALA A 89 -24.19 1.23 15.74
C ALA A 89 -24.20 0.85 17.24
N ARG A 90 -24.58 -0.39 17.56
CA ARG A 90 -24.52 -0.92 18.95
C ARG A 90 -23.10 -0.93 19.50
N ARG A 91 -22.14 -1.40 18.70
CA ARG A 91 -20.72 -1.37 19.10
C ARG A 91 -20.24 0.04 19.38
N TYR A 92 -20.60 1.00 18.52
CA TYR A 92 -20.21 2.39 18.69
C TYR A 92 -20.80 2.98 19.99
N LEU A 93 -22.09 2.78 20.25
CA LEU A 93 -22.72 3.24 21.49
C LEU A 93 -22.08 2.61 22.73
N ALA A 94 -21.81 1.31 22.71
CA ALA A 94 -21.13 0.61 23.79
C ALA A 94 -19.70 1.10 24.00
N TRP A 95 -18.96 1.31 22.91
CA TRP A 95 -17.60 1.83 22.94
C TRP A 95 -17.57 3.22 23.58
N THR A 96 -18.45 4.13 23.15
CA THR A 96 -18.55 5.50 23.68
C THR A 96 -18.85 5.49 25.18
N ALA A 97 -19.84 4.71 25.61
CA ALA A 97 -20.16 4.57 27.03
C ALA A 97 -18.98 4.01 27.85
N LEU A 98 -18.29 2.97 27.36
CA LEU A 98 -17.11 2.41 28.04
C LEU A 98 -15.94 3.40 28.10
N HIS A 99 -15.74 4.18 27.04
CA HIS A 99 -14.72 5.21 26.98
C HIS A 99 -14.96 6.31 28.03
N GLU A 100 -16.21 6.77 28.16
CA GLU A 100 -16.61 7.75 29.19
C GLU A 100 -16.44 7.21 30.62
N MET A 101 -16.67 5.91 30.83
CA MET A 101 -16.49 5.23 32.13
C MET A 101 -15.02 5.15 32.57
N LYS A 102 -14.05 5.31 31.65
CA LYS A 102 -12.59 5.32 31.93
C LYS A 102 -12.18 4.09 32.76
N ARG A 103 -11.44 4.27 33.87
CA ARG A 103 -10.93 3.17 34.72
C ARG A 103 -12.03 2.25 35.27
N LYS A 104 -13.29 2.72 35.37
CA LYS A 104 -14.41 1.85 35.81
C LYS A 104 -14.69 0.72 34.81
N ALA A 105 -14.36 0.92 33.53
CA ALA A 105 -14.53 -0.08 32.48
C ALA A 105 -13.39 -1.11 32.43
N GLU A 106 -12.27 -0.86 33.11
CA GLU A 106 -11.06 -1.66 32.95
C GLU A 106 -11.24 -3.12 33.35
N LYS A 107 -11.87 -3.40 34.49
CA LYS A 107 -12.09 -4.78 34.96
C LYS A 107 -12.91 -5.63 33.96
N PRO A 108 -14.10 -5.20 33.51
CA PRO A 108 -14.87 -5.98 32.53
C PRO A 108 -14.17 -6.04 31.16
N LEU A 109 -13.50 -4.96 30.72
CA LEU A 109 -12.72 -4.98 29.49
C LEU A 109 -11.54 -5.95 29.54
N ARG A 110 -10.84 -6.05 30.68
CA ARG A 110 -9.76 -7.01 30.87
C ARG A 110 -10.26 -8.45 30.78
N LYS A 111 -11.51 -8.72 31.19
CA LYS A 111 -12.13 -10.04 30.98
C LYS A 111 -12.37 -10.29 29.49
N LEU A 112 -12.92 -9.31 28.77
CA LEU A 112 -13.13 -9.41 27.32
C LEU A 112 -11.82 -9.56 26.53
N TRP A 113 -10.74 -8.95 27.00
CA TRP A 113 -9.41 -9.07 26.40
C TRP A 113 -8.84 -10.51 26.42
N ARG A 114 -9.33 -11.35 27.32
CA ARG A 114 -8.95 -12.77 27.47
C ARG A 114 -9.95 -13.74 26.83
N ASP A 115 -10.89 -13.23 26.03
CA ASP A 115 -11.89 -14.04 25.33
C ASP A 115 -11.24 -14.84 24.19
N ASP A 116 -11.73 -16.03 23.86
CA ASP A 116 -11.18 -16.84 22.77
C ASP A 116 -11.40 -16.21 21.38
N ASN A 117 -12.38 -15.31 21.25
CA ASN A 117 -12.68 -14.66 19.99
C ASN A 117 -11.76 -13.43 19.76
N PRO A 118 -10.85 -13.46 18.79
CA PRO A 118 -9.90 -12.37 18.56
C PRO A 118 -10.59 -11.04 18.20
N ARG A 119 -11.80 -11.07 17.63
CA ARG A 119 -12.56 -9.84 17.34
C ARG A 119 -13.02 -9.15 18.61
N TYR A 120 -13.35 -9.91 19.65
CA TYR A 120 -13.74 -9.35 20.96
C TYR A 120 -12.53 -8.82 21.70
N ARG A 121 -11.41 -9.54 21.64
CA ARG A 121 -10.12 -9.10 22.16
C ARG A 121 -9.69 -7.76 21.53
N ALA A 122 -9.71 -7.64 20.21
CA ALA A 122 -9.37 -6.40 19.51
C ALA A 122 -10.26 -5.20 19.93
N ARG A 123 -11.57 -5.43 20.08
CA ARG A 123 -12.50 -4.39 20.58
C ARG A 123 -12.20 -3.97 22.02
N ALA A 124 -11.83 -4.92 22.87
CA ALA A 124 -11.41 -4.63 24.24
C ALA A 124 -10.11 -3.82 24.27
N LEU A 125 -9.11 -4.25 23.49
CA LEU A 125 -7.82 -3.59 23.35
C LEU A 125 -7.97 -2.12 22.94
N HIS A 126 -8.85 -1.83 21.97
CA HIS A 126 -9.11 -0.47 21.50
C HIS A 126 -9.57 0.49 22.63
N LEU A 127 -10.21 -0.02 23.70
CA LEU A 127 -10.58 0.77 24.88
C LEU A 127 -9.50 0.76 25.96
N LEU A 128 -8.91 -0.42 26.23
CA LEU A 128 -7.89 -0.61 27.26
C LEU A 128 -6.63 0.22 26.98
N ALA A 129 -6.19 0.24 25.71
CA ALA A 129 -5.03 1.01 25.26
C ALA A 129 -5.21 2.53 25.41
N ARG A 130 -6.44 3.02 25.63
CA ARG A 130 -6.78 4.44 25.83
C ARG A 130 -6.97 4.81 27.30
N LEU A 131 -6.77 3.87 28.20
CA LEU A 131 -6.79 4.14 29.64
C LEU A 131 -5.53 4.89 30.04
N LYS A 132 -5.70 6.11 30.59
CA LYS A 132 -4.60 6.92 31.10
C LYS A 132 -3.70 6.12 32.04
N LYS A 133 -2.38 6.19 31.82
CA LYS A 133 -1.30 5.52 32.59
C LYS A 133 -1.22 4.00 32.47
N ARG A 134 -2.12 3.34 31.72
CA ARG A 134 -2.15 1.87 31.57
C ARG A 134 -2.23 1.40 30.12
N GLY A 135 -2.56 2.31 29.21
CA GLY A 135 -2.72 1.99 27.79
C GLY A 135 -1.49 1.32 27.18
N TRP A 136 -0.30 1.80 27.55
CA TRP A 136 0.98 1.23 27.13
C TRP A 136 1.09 -0.26 27.47
N ASP A 137 0.78 -0.65 28.72
CA ASP A 137 0.87 -2.04 29.19
C ASP A 137 0.03 -2.98 28.30
N TYR A 138 -1.16 -2.51 27.87
CA TYR A 138 -2.05 -3.29 27.02
C TYR A 138 -1.58 -3.35 25.56
N ILE A 139 -0.98 -2.29 25.04
CA ILE A 139 -0.35 -2.29 23.71
C ILE A 139 0.82 -3.28 23.72
N GLU A 140 1.70 -3.19 24.71
CA GLU A 140 2.85 -4.10 24.86
C GLU A 140 2.38 -5.56 24.99
N GLU A 141 1.33 -5.82 25.78
CA GLU A 141 0.75 -7.16 25.88
C GLU A 141 0.20 -7.64 24.51
N ALA A 142 -0.45 -6.76 23.75
CA ALA A 142 -0.97 -7.08 22.43
C ALA A 142 0.13 -7.39 21.42
N LEU A 143 1.30 -6.73 21.49
CA LEU A 143 2.44 -6.96 20.61
C LEU A 143 3.13 -8.32 20.86
N HIS A 144 2.87 -8.96 22.00
CA HIS A 144 3.35 -10.32 22.29
C HIS A 144 2.29 -11.39 22.03
N ASP A 145 1.12 -11.03 21.48
CA ASP A 145 0.04 -11.98 21.28
C ASP A 145 0.37 -13.01 20.20
N GLU A 146 -0.11 -14.24 20.35
CA GLU A 146 0.05 -15.30 19.34
C GLU A 146 -0.63 -14.94 18.01
N ASN A 147 -1.75 -14.20 18.06
CA ASN A 147 -2.48 -13.81 16.86
C ASN A 147 -1.87 -12.56 16.20
N PRO A 148 -1.37 -12.65 14.95
CA PRO A 148 -0.76 -11.50 14.27
C PRO A 148 -1.72 -10.34 14.04
N ASP A 149 -3.03 -10.59 13.90
CA ASP A 149 -4.02 -9.51 13.73
C ASP A 149 -4.16 -8.67 15.01
N ILE A 150 -3.92 -9.28 16.18
CA ILE A 150 -3.90 -8.57 17.47
C ILE A 150 -2.64 -7.72 17.60
N ARG A 151 -1.47 -8.25 17.20
CA ARG A 151 -0.21 -7.48 17.17
C ARG A 151 -0.32 -6.27 16.24
N ILE A 152 -0.91 -6.45 15.04
CA ILE A 152 -1.22 -5.36 14.10
C ILE A 152 -2.16 -4.33 14.74
N ALA A 153 -3.22 -4.76 15.43
CA ALA A 153 -4.11 -3.83 16.11
C ALA A 153 -3.39 -3.01 17.18
N GLY A 154 -2.43 -3.61 17.91
CA GLY A 154 -1.55 -2.91 18.84
C GLY A 154 -0.77 -1.78 18.16
N LEU A 155 -0.09 -2.06 17.04
CA LEU A 155 0.65 -1.06 16.27
C LEU A 155 -0.24 0.06 15.71
N LYS A 156 -1.44 -0.26 15.22
CA LYS A 156 -2.39 0.76 14.73
C LYS A 156 -2.82 1.72 15.84
N ILE A 157 -3.04 1.21 17.04
CA ILE A 157 -3.42 2.04 18.18
C ILE A 157 -2.28 3.00 18.56
N VAL A 158 -1.01 2.61 18.39
CA VAL A 158 0.14 3.52 18.61
C VAL A 158 0.04 4.76 17.70
N GLU A 159 -0.29 4.58 16.42
CA GLU A 159 -0.51 5.69 15.47
C GLU A 159 -1.74 6.52 15.84
N GLU A 160 -2.88 5.86 16.13
CA GLU A 160 -4.14 6.53 16.48
C GLU A 160 -4.01 7.40 17.76
N GLU A 161 -3.28 6.91 18.75
CA GLU A 161 -3.01 7.63 20.01
C GLU A 161 -1.80 8.57 19.91
N ARG A 162 -1.17 8.68 18.73
CA ARG A 162 -0.02 9.54 18.44
C ARG A 162 1.14 9.30 19.41
N LEU A 163 1.36 8.03 19.76
CA LEU A 163 2.49 7.61 20.59
C LEU A 163 3.76 7.52 19.72
N ASP A 164 4.93 7.62 20.37
CA ASP A 164 6.19 7.33 19.68
C ASP A 164 6.22 5.84 19.28
N PRO A 165 6.30 5.51 17.98
CA PRO A 165 6.27 4.13 17.52
C PRO A 165 7.57 3.37 17.77
N ILE A 166 8.69 4.06 17.98
CA ILE A 166 10.02 3.45 18.11
C ILE A 166 10.10 2.31 19.15
N PRO A 167 9.67 2.48 20.41
CA PRO A 167 9.73 1.39 21.39
C PRO A 167 8.85 0.19 21.02
N PHE A 168 7.73 0.41 20.34
CA PHE A 168 6.78 -0.65 19.96
C PHE A 168 7.25 -1.40 18.70
N VAL A 169 7.72 -0.68 17.68
CA VAL A 169 8.31 -1.26 16.47
C VAL A 169 9.49 -2.15 16.82
N LYS A 170 10.33 -1.73 17.79
CA LYS A 170 11.46 -2.54 18.27
C LYS A 170 11.05 -3.94 18.71
N MET A 171 9.86 -4.10 19.28
CA MET A 171 9.36 -5.39 19.81
C MET A 171 9.01 -6.39 18.69
N VAL A 172 8.82 -5.93 17.47
CA VAL A 172 8.28 -6.72 16.35
C VAL A 172 9.14 -6.67 15.08
N LEU A 173 10.41 -6.22 15.19
CA LEU A 173 11.33 -6.15 14.05
C LEU A 173 11.51 -7.51 13.37
N ASP A 174 11.65 -8.56 14.17
CA ASP A 174 11.85 -9.94 13.73
C ASP A 174 10.57 -10.78 13.78
N ASP A 175 9.39 -10.13 13.76
CA ASP A 175 8.11 -10.85 13.85
C ASP A 175 7.95 -11.84 12.69
N ASP A 176 7.53 -13.07 12.96
CA ASP A 176 7.35 -14.12 11.94
C ASP A 176 6.36 -13.71 10.84
N SER A 177 5.34 -12.93 11.19
CA SER A 177 4.29 -12.49 10.27
C SER A 177 4.75 -11.31 9.42
N PRO A 178 4.86 -11.45 8.08
CA PRO A 178 5.19 -10.31 7.22
C PRO A 178 4.16 -9.18 7.32
N ARG A 179 2.90 -9.48 7.69
CA ARG A 179 1.86 -8.46 7.91
C ARG A 179 2.12 -7.61 9.14
N VAL A 180 2.68 -8.18 10.20
CA VAL A 180 3.06 -7.40 11.40
C VAL A 180 4.27 -6.52 11.08
N ARG A 181 5.28 -7.08 10.40
CA ARG A 181 6.44 -6.32 9.94
C ARG A 181 6.07 -5.19 8.97
N ALA A 182 5.08 -5.43 8.09
CA ALA A 182 4.53 -4.41 7.20
C ALA A 182 3.89 -3.25 7.97
N GLU A 183 3.07 -3.55 8.98
CA GLU A 183 2.48 -2.52 9.85
C GLU A 183 3.56 -1.76 10.64
N ALA A 184 4.59 -2.46 11.12
CA ALA A 184 5.71 -1.85 11.82
C ALA A 184 6.50 -0.89 10.91
N ALA A 185 6.67 -1.23 9.63
CA ALA A 185 7.28 -0.33 8.66
C ALA A 185 6.41 0.92 8.42
N ILE A 186 5.08 0.76 8.28
CA ILE A 186 4.15 1.88 8.11
C ILE A 186 4.20 2.82 9.32
N ALA A 187 4.29 2.27 10.54
CA ALA A 187 4.37 3.05 11.77
C ALA A 187 5.62 3.95 11.83
N LEU A 188 6.67 3.67 11.05
CA LEU A 188 7.86 4.52 10.96
C LEU A 188 7.70 5.71 9.99
N ARG A 189 6.59 5.80 9.25
CA ARG A 189 6.35 6.88 8.27
C ARG A 189 6.50 8.25 8.91
N HIS A 190 7.37 9.07 8.34
CA HIS A 190 7.65 10.45 8.76
C HIS A 190 8.15 10.56 10.22
N ASN A 191 8.73 9.49 10.77
CA ASN A 191 9.31 9.52 12.09
C ASN A 191 10.72 10.12 12.06
N ASP A 192 10.99 11.09 12.92
CA ASP A 192 12.28 11.81 12.91
C ASP A 192 13.36 11.16 13.79
N SER A 193 13.03 10.11 14.55
CA SER A 193 13.99 9.44 15.41
C SER A 193 15.20 8.91 14.64
N GLU A 194 16.39 9.10 15.20
CA GLU A 194 17.65 8.53 14.68
C GLU A 194 17.62 6.99 14.59
N LYS A 195 16.70 6.34 15.31
CA LYS A 195 16.52 4.88 15.26
C LYS A 195 15.67 4.41 14.09
N ALA A 196 14.81 5.27 13.54
CA ALA A 196 13.86 4.89 12.50
C ALA A 196 14.53 4.29 11.25
N PRO A 197 15.63 4.87 10.71
CA PRO A 197 16.33 4.27 9.56
C PRO A 197 16.85 2.86 9.81
N TYR A 198 17.37 2.58 11.02
CA TYR A 198 17.92 1.27 11.37
C TYR A 198 16.84 0.22 11.55
N TYR A 199 15.73 0.58 12.21
CA TYR A 199 14.58 -0.31 12.37
C TYR A 199 13.90 -0.62 11.05
N TRP A 200 13.78 0.39 10.18
CA TRP A 200 13.31 0.17 8.83
C TRP A 200 14.26 -0.72 8.03
N ALA A 201 15.58 -0.53 8.17
CA ALA A 201 16.57 -1.37 7.51
C ALA A 201 16.50 -2.85 7.95
N ASP A 202 16.29 -3.11 9.25
CA ASP A 202 16.08 -4.46 9.78
C ASP A 202 14.82 -5.11 9.18
N LEU A 203 13.71 -4.36 9.10
CA LEU A 203 12.48 -4.82 8.44
C LEU A 203 12.72 -5.07 6.94
N ALA A 204 13.35 -4.14 6.23
CA ALA A 204 13.62 -4.26 4.79
C ALA A 204 14.56 -5.43 4.46
N ALA A 205 15.49 -5.78 5.36
CA ALA A 205 16.36 -6.94 5.22
C ALA A 205 15.60 -8.29 5.25
N LEU A 206 14.36 -8.31 5.77
CA LEU A 206 13.49 -9.49 5.81
C LEU A 206 12.54 -9.59 4.60
N HIS A 207 12.65 -8.68 3.62
CA HIS A 207 11.92 -8.81 2.35
C HIS A 207 12.48 -9.97 1.53
N THR A 208 11.59 -10.85 1.06
CA THR A 208 11.97 -12.09 0.35
C THR A 208 11.74 -12.03 -1.16
N GLY A 209 11.24 -10.90 -1.68
CA GLY A 209 10.85 -10.75 -3.09
C GLY A 209 9.48 -11.36 -3.45
N LYS A 210 8.75 -11.93 -2.48
CA LYS A 210 7.47 -12.63 -2.72
C LYS A 210 6.23 -11.82 -2.32
N ASP A 211 6.36 -10.98 -1.31
CA ASP A 211 5.24 -10.21 -0.77
C ASP A 211 5.29 -8.77 -1.29
N ARG A 212 4.46 -8.50 -2.32
CA ARG A 212 4.37 -7.16 -2.90
C ARG A 212 3.78 -6.15 -1.92
N TRP A 213 2.85 -6.56 -1.07
CA TRP A 213 2.24 -5.66 -0.09
C TRP A 213 3.25 -5.22 0.95
N TYR A 214 4.10 -6.14 1.40
CA TYR A 214 5.18 -5.80 2.32
C TYR A 214 6.18 -4.81 1.72
N LEU A 215 6.56 -4.99 0.44
CA LEU A 215 7.40 -4.04 -0.29
C LEU A 215 6.79 -2.62 -0.33
N GLU A 216 5.48 -2.52 -0.58
CA GLU A 216 4.80 -1.22 -0.60
C GLU A 216 4.74 -0.59 0.79
N SER A 217 4.50 -1.38 1.84
CA SER A 217 4.55 -0.92 3.23
C SER A 217 5.93 -0.38 3.62
N LEU A 218 7.02 -1.03 3.21
CA LEU A 218 8.38 -0.51 3.36
C LEU A 218 8.52 0.84 2.65
N GLY A 219 7.99 0.94 1.43
CA GLY A 219 8.03 2.18 0.67
C GLY A 219 7.20 3.32 1.26
N ILE A 220 6.09 3.02 1.94
CA ILE A 220 5.29 3.99 2.72
C ILE A 220 6.06 4.39 3.98
N GLY A 221 6.72 3.46 4.66
CA GLY A 221 7.50 3.72 5.87
C GLY A 221 8.67 4.66 5.65
N ALA A 222 9.31 4.60 4.48
CA ALA A 222 10.45 5.45 4.09
C ALA A 222 10.05 6.73 3.33
N ASP A 223 8.75 7.00 3.19
CA ASP A 223 8.24 8.15 2.41
C ASP A 223 8.87 9.47 2.88
N GLY A 224 9.41 10.24 1.93
CA GLY A 224 10.11 11.50 2.19
C GLY A 224 11.44 11.41 2.96
N GLN A 225 11.94 10.21 3.28
CA GLN A 225 13.12 10.02 4.16
C GLN A 225 14.13 9.00 3.61
N TRP A 226 14.07 8.66 2.32
CA TRP A 226 14.93 7.67 1.68
C TRP A 226 16.43 7.95 1.82
N ASP A 227 16.86 9.21 1.82
CA ASP A 227 18.30 9.54 1.97
C ASP A 227 18.85 9.24 3.36
N ARG A 228 17.98 8.99 4.35
CA ARG A 228 18.35 8.45 5.66
C ARG A 228 18.22 6.92 5.68
N PHE A 229 17.16 6.39 5.07
CA PHE A 229 16.75 4.99 5.21
C PHE A 229 17.51 4.05 4.26
N PHE A 230 17.72 4.47 3.01
CA PHE A 230 18.39 3.66 1.99
C PHE A 230 19.87 3.40 2.34
N PRO A 231 20.68 4.39 2.78
CA PRO A 231 22.05 4.11 3.22
C PRO A 231 22.12 3.20 4.44
N ALA A 232 21.18 3.33 5.39
CA ALA A 232 21.11 2.45 6.56
C ALA A 232 20.82 0.99 6.15
N TRP A 233 19.93 0.79 5.17
CA TRP A 233 19.66 -0.54 4.62
C TRP A 233 20.86 -1.11 3.86
N LEU A 234 21.53 -0.32 3.03
CA LEU A 234 22.75 -0.75 2.34
C LEU A 234 23.83 -1.19 3.34
N ALA A 235 24.04 -0.42 4.42
CA ALA A 235 24.97 -0.79 5.49
C ALA A 235 24.55 -2.09 6.19
N ARG A 236 23.24 -2.31 6.37
CA ARG A 236 22.69 -3.49 7.03
C ARG A 236 22.81 -4.78 6.21
N VAL A 237 22.61 -4.71 4.90
CA VAL A 237 22.60 -5.89 4.01
C VAL A 237 23.93 -6.14 3.32
N GLY A 238 24.83 -5.15 3.24
CA GLY A 238 26.09 -5.27 2.52
C GLY A 238 25.84 -5.71 1.08
N LYS A 239 26.44 -6.82 0.64
CA LYS A 239 26.21 -7.39 -0.71
C LYS A 239 24.79 -7.90 -0.96
N GLY A 240 23.94 -7.99 0.07
CA GLY A 240 22.56 -8.47 -0.05
C GLY A 240 21.63 -7.58 -0.89
N TRP A 241 22.05 -6.34 -1.21
CA TRP A 241 21.31 -5.49 -2.14
C TRP A 241 21.24 -6.09 -3.56
N ASP A 242 22.27 -6.85 -3.96
CA ASP A 242 22.40 -7.41 -5.31
C ASP A 242 21.80 -8.83 -5.38
N THR A 243 20.51 -8.89 -5.07
CA THR A 243 19.68 -10.10 -5.14
C THR A 243 18.31 -9.72 -5.71
N PRO A 244 17.49 -10.65 -6.23
CA PRO A 244 16.15 -10.31 -6.71
C PRO A 244 15.29 -9.58 -5.66
N ALA A 245 15.41 -9.95 -4.37
CA ALA A 245 14.72 -9.28 -3.27
C ALA A 245 15.33 -7.91 -2.94
N GLY A 246 16.66 -7.77 -3.02
CA GLY A 246 17.33 -6.48 -2.82
C GLY A 246 17.01 -5.49 -3.95
N HIS A 247 16.96 -5.96 -5.19
CA HIS A 247 16.57 -5.16 -6.36
C HIS A 247 15.13 -4.63 -6.24
N ASP A 248 14.23 -5.36 -5.57
CA ASP A 248 12.90 -4.84 -5.23
C ASP A 248 12.96 -3.60 -4.33
N ILE A 249 13.84 -3.60 -3.32
CA ILE A 249 14.02 -2.45 -2.43
C ILE A 249 14.61 -1.27 -3.21
N VAL A 250 15.65 -1.50 -4.02
CA VAL A 250 16.24 -0.47 -4.90
C VAL A 250 15.17 0.12 -5.84
N TRP A 251 14.36 -0.75 -6.46
CA TRP A 251 13.27 -0.35 -7.34
C TRP A 251 12.21 0.51 -6.61
N ARG A 252 11.94 0.23 -5.33
CA ARG A 252 10.95 0.96 -4.54
C ARG A 252 11.48 2.28 -3.97
N ALA A 253 12.80 2.40 -3.78
CA ALA A 253 13.47 3.53 -3.15
C ALA A 253 13.45 4.82 -4.01
N ARG A 254 13.47 5.99 -3.35
CA ARG A 254 13.42 7.32 -3.99
C ARG A 254 14.39 8.29 -3.30
N GLY A 255 15.67 8.28 -3.69
CA GLY A 255 16.70 9.07 -3.01
C GLY A 255 17.94 9.27 -3.88
N GLU A 256 18.82 10.19 -3.47
CA GLU A 256 19.99 10.64 -4.25
C GLU A 256 20.93 9.48 -4.60
N GLN A 257 21.11 8.51 -3.70
CA GLN A 257 21.99 7.37 -3.94
C GLN A 257 21.36 6.27 -4.80
N VAL A 258 20.03 6.25 -4.94
CA VAL A 258 19.29 5.15 -5.59
C VAL A 258 19.60 5.01 -7.09
N PRO A 259 19.69 6.09 -7.88
CA PRO A 259 20.05 6.02 -9.30
C PRO A 259 21.31 5.20 -9.59
N VAL A 260 22.35 5.31 -8.74
CA VAL A 260 23.60 4.54 -8.90
C VAL A 260 23.33 3.04 -8.92
N TYR A 261 22.47 2.55 -8.03
CA TYR A 261 22.12 1.13 -7.95
C TYR A 261 21.17 0.71 -9.07
N LEU A 262 20.27 1.60 -9.52
CA LEU A 262 19.42 1.34 -10.68
C LEU A 262 20.26 1.16 -11.96
N VAL A 263 21.32 1.95 -12.14
CA VAL A 263 22.27 1.79 -13.26
C VAL A 263 22.94 0.42 -13.22
N GLU A 264 23.43 0.00 -12.04
CA GLU A 264 24.07 -1.32 -11.91
C GLU A 264 23.11 -2.47 -12.19
N ILE A 265 21.86 -2.39 -11.73
CA ILE A 265 20.83 -3.39 -12.07
C ILE A 265 20.57 -3.42 -13.58
N LEU A 266 20.40 -2.25 -14.20
CA LEU A 266 20.11 -2.16 -15.64
C LEU A 266 21.25 -2.68 -16.51
N LYS A 267 22.51 -2.52 -16.09
CA LYS A 267 23.66 -3.16 -16.76
C LYS A 267 23.56 -4.69 -16.75
N GLN A 268 23.04 -5.27 -15.67
CA GLN A 268 22.87 -6.72 -15.54
C GLN A 268 21.64 -7.24 -16.29
N THR A 269 20.56 -6.45 -16.35
CA THR A 269 19.28 -6.87 -16.96
C THR A 269 19.10 -6.41 -18.40
N GLY A 270 19.99 -5.57 -18.92
CA GLY A 270 19.83 -4.82 -20.16
C GLY A 270 19.66 -5.66 -21.43
N GLU A 271 20.08 -6.92 -21.41
CA GLU A 271 19.84 -7.86 -22.51
C GLU A 271 18.35 -8.15 -22.74
N SER A 272 17.49 -7.99 -21.72
CA SER A 272 16.02 -8.10 -21.84
C SER A 272 15.34 -6.81 -21.42
N TYR A 273 14.60 -6.22 -22.35
CA TYR A 273 13.80 -5.03 -22.08
C TYR A 273 12.73 -5.31 -21.04
N GLU A 274 12.06 -6.46 -21.12
CA GLU A 274 10.98 -6.88 -20.21
C GLU A 274 11.47 -6.94 -18.76
N ASN A 275 12.68 -7.44 -18.53
CA ASN A 275 13.30 -7.49 -17.20
C ASN A 275 13.77 -6.10 -16.72
N SER A 276 14.09 -5.20 -17.64
CA SER A 276 14.65 -3.87 -17.36
C SER A 276 13.59 -2.77 -17.19
N ALA A 277 12.42 -2.92 -17.82
CA ALA A 277 11.40 -1.87 -17.96
C ALA A 277 10.97 -1.27 -16.60
N ARG A 278 10.84 -2.11 -15.57
CA ARG A 278 10.47 -1.63 -14.22
C ARG A 278 11.53 -0.73 -13.58
N TYR A 279 12.82 -0.99 -13.83
CA TYR A 279 13.93 -0.21 -13.28
C TYR A 279 14.13 1.09 -14.07
N LEU A 280 13.95 1.04 -15.40
CA LEU A 280 13.87 2.24 -16.22
C LEU A 280 12.76 3.17 -15.73
N ARG A 281 11.56 2.64 -15.49
CA ARG A 281 10.46 3.43 -14.94
C ARG A 281 10.77 3.97 -13.54
N ALA A 282 11.57 3.27 -12.74
CA ALA A 282 11.95 3.74 -11.40
C ALA A 282 12.85 5.00 -11.43
N LEU A 283 13.66 5.20 -12.47
CA LEU A 283 14.51 6.38 -12.64
C LEU A 283 13.71 7.68 -12.71
N GLN A 284 12.51 7.65 -13.30
CA GLN A 284 11.66 8.83 -13.47
C GLN A 284 11.15 9.42 -12.15
N PHE A 285 11.23 8.65 -11.06
CA PHE A 285 10.82 9.09 -9.74
C PHE A 285 12.00 9.52 -8.86
N GLN A 286 13.22 9.55 -9.40
CA GLN A 286 14.42 9.95 -8.66
C GLN A 286 14.66 11.47 -8.76
N PRO A 287 15.45 12.05 -7.84
CA PRO A 287 15.88 13.45 -7.94
C PRO A 287 16.49 13.76 -9.30
N GLU A 288 16.16 14.94 -9.84
CA GLU A 288 16.44 15.30 -11.23
C GLU A 288 17.93 15.21 -11.59
N LYS A 289 18.80 15.71 -10.73
CA LYS A 289 20.26 15.74 -10.98
C LYS A 289 20.82 14.32 -11.07
N GLU A 290 20.61 13.51 -10.05
CA GLU A 290 21.13 12.14 -9.95
C GLU A 290 20.48 11.22 -11.00
N ARG A 291 19.20 11.46 -11.34
CA ARG A 291 18.54 10.82 -12.49
C ARG A 291 19.27 11.13 -13.79
N ASN A 292 19.55 12.40 -14.08
CA ASN A 292 20.18 12.80 -15.34
C ASN A 292 21.60 12.22 -15.46
N GLU A 293 22.37 12.19 -14.36
CA GLU A 293 23.68 11.51 -14.31
C GLU A 293 23.55 10.00 -14.62
N ALA A 294 22.55 9.33 -14.05
CA ALA A 294 22.28 7.92 -14.33
C ALA A 294 21.86 7.66 -15.79
N LEU A 295 21.04 8.54 -16.38
CA LEU A 295 20.65 8.43 -17.79
C LEU A 295 21.86 8.55 -18.72
N VAL A 296 22.78 9.49 -18.44
CA VAL A 296 24.04 9.61 -19.20
C VAL A 296 24.87 8.33 -19.09
N ALA A 297 25.05 7.80 -17.88
CA ALA A 297 25.80 6.56 -17.68
C ALA A 297 25.20 5.36 -18.44
N LEU A 298 23.87 5.25 -18.49
CA LEU A 298 23.18 4.19 -19.21
C LEU A 298 23.23 4.36 -20.73
N LEU A 299 23.26 5.58 -21.24
CA LEU A 299 23.47 5.82 -22.67
C LEU A 299 24.89 5.47 -23.10
N GLU A 300 25.91 5.75 -22.29
CA GLU A 300 27.27 5.28 -22.53
C GLU A 300 27.37 3.75 -22.50
N GLU A 301 26.60 3.08 -21.63
CA GLU A 301 26.48 1.62 -21.68
C GLU A 301 25.80 1.15 -22.98
N THR A 302 24.67 1.78 -23.33
CA THR A 302 23.88 1.46 -24.53
C THR A 302 24.73 1.52 -25.80
N LYS A 303 25.66 2.49 -25.90
CA LYS A 303 26.61 2.60 -27.03
C LYS A 303 27.45 1.34 -27.26
N LYS A 304 27.78 0.60 -26.20
CA LYS A 304 28.59 -0.63 -26.31
C LYS A 304 27.86 -1.77 -27.01
N HIS A 305 26.53 -1.68 -27.08
CA HIS A 305 25.64 -2.69 -27.63
C HIS A 305 25.10 -2.33 -29.03
N ILE A 306 25.63 -1.29 -29.67
CA ILE A 306 25.21 -0.89 -31.02
C ILE A 306 25.33 -2.08 -31.99
N GLY A 307 24.25 -2.35 -32.72
CA GLY A 307 24.17 -3.47 -33.67
C GLY A 307 23.71 -4.79 -33.06
N GLU A 308 23.61 -4.89 -31.73
CA GLU A 308 23.03 -6.06 -31.07
C GLU A 308 21.50 -6.09 -31.22
N SER A 309 20.93 -7.29 -31.26
CA SER A 309 19.48 -7.52 -31.31
C SER A 309 18.96 -7.98 -29.95
N ASN A 310 19.22 -7.18 -28.91
CA ASN A 310 18.79 -7.43 -27.53
C ASN A 310 18.03 -6.22 -26.94
N GLY A 311 17.77 -6.24 -25.63
CA GLY A 311 17.00 -5.21 -24.94
C GLY A 311 17.57 -3.79 -25.03
N TRP A 312 18.88 -3.62 -25.24
CA TRP A 312 19.55 -2.31 -25.20
C TRP A 312 19.05 -1.32 -26.25
N GLY A 313 18.60 -1.79 -27.42
CA GLY A 313 18.00 -0.91 -28.42
C GLY A 313 16.74 -0.22 -27.90
N ARG A 314 15.81 -0.97 -27.28
CA ARG A 314 14.57 -0.43 -26.69
C ARG A 314 14.85 0.39 -25.44
N ILE A 315 15.80 -0.05 -24.61
CA ILE A 315 16.25 0.70 -23.43
C ILE A 315 16.77 2.07 -23.86
N GLY A 316 17.65 2.12 -24.87
CA GLY A 316 18.19 3.36 -25.41
C GLY A 316 17.12 4.33 -25.91
N VAL A 317 16.11 3.81 -26.61
CA VAL A 317 14.95 4.61 -27.06
C VAL A 317 14.25 5.26 -25.86
N ASP A 318 13.92 4.48 -24.83
CA ASP A 318 13.27 5.01 -23.64
C ASP A 318 14.15 6.05 -22.93
N LEU A 319 15.45 5.77 -22.74
CA LEU A 319 16.40 6.69 -22.09
C LEU A 319 16.44 8.07 -22.78
N VAL A 320 16.49 8.09 -24.11
CA VAL A 320 16.50 9.32 -24.90
C VAL A 320 15.22 10.13 -24.67
N THR A 321 14.06 9.46 -24.62
CA THR A 321 12.78 10.16 -24.38
C THR A 321 12.60 10.67 -22.94
N MET A 322 13.41 10.21 -21.98
CA MET A 322 13.30 10.66 -20.58
C MET A 322 13.97 12.01 -20.31
N PHE A 323 14.74 12.55 -21.25
CA PHE A 323 15.36 13.87 -21.10
C PHE A 323 14.42 15.00 -21.52
N GLN A 324 14.12 15.92 -20.60
CA GLN A 324 13.32 17.12 -20.86
C GLN A 324 13.84 18.31 -20.02
N PRO A 325 14.44 19.36 -20.64
CA PRO A 325 14.95 19.38 -22.02
C PRO A 325 16.17 18.45 -22.18
N SER A 326 16.49 18.08 -23.43
CA SER A 326 17.68 17.30 -23.75
C SER A 326 18.94 18.00 -23.19
N PRO A 327 19.76 17.36 -22.34
CA PRO A 327 20.99 17.96 -21.82
C PRO A 327 22.12 17.94 -22.85
N TYR A 328 21.88 17.40 -24.04
CA TYR A 328 22.91 17.25 -25.06
C TYR A 328 23.02 18.52 -25.90
N SER A 329 24.08 19.29 -25.64
CA SER A 329 24.59 20.35 -26.54
C SER A 329 25.70 19.85 -27.46
N ASP A 330 26.04 18.57 -27.41
CA ASP A 330 27.27 18.02 -27.96
C ASP A 330 26.97 17.17 -29.20
N GLU A 331 27.67 17.46 -30.31
CA GLU A 331 27.80 16.65 -31.55
C GLU A 331 28.27 15.19 -31.29
N GLN A 332 28.37 14.76 -30.03
CA GLN A 332 29.15 13.64 -29.52
C GLN A 332 28.36 12.34 -29.25
N LEU A 333 27.11 12.28 -29.70
CA LEU A 333 26.44 11.00 -29.94
C LEU A 333 26.45 10.77 -31.45
N THR A 334 27.39 9.94 -31.89
CA THR A 334 27.63 9.57 -33.29
C THR A 334 26.33 9.19 -33.99
N ASP A 335 26.21 9.60 -35.26
CA ASP A 335 25.14 9.23 -36.21
C ASP A 335 24.74 7.74 -36.10
N ASP A 336 25.71 6.85 -35.82
CA ASP A 336 25.50 5.41 -35.60
C ASP A 336 24.54 5.07 -34.45
N LEU A 337 24.62 5.75 -33.30
CA LEU A 337 23.71 5.47 -32.18
C LEU A 337 22.30 5.96 -32.53
N GLY A 338 22.20 7.19 -33.05
CA GLY A 338 20.91 7.78 -33.44
C GLY A 338 20.19 6.90 -34.47
N ARG A 339 20.90 6.47 -35.52
CA ARG A 339 20.37 5.58 -36.56
C ARG A 339 19.97 4.21 -36.00
N TRP A 340 20.78 3.63 -35.12
CA TRP A 340 20.46 2.34 -34.50
C TRP A 340 19.22 2.43 -33.61
N LEU A 341 19.10 3.48 -32.78
CA LEU A 341 17.93 3.72 -31.95
C LEU A 341 16.68 4.04 -32.78
N ALA A 342 16.81 4.80 -33.87
CA ALA A 342 15.71 5.06 -34.79
C ALA A 342 15.18 3.74 -35.40
N LYS A 343 16.07 2.84 -35.80
CA LYS A 343 15.70 1.49 -36.24
C LYS A 343 15.03 0.69 -35.12
N ALA A 344 15.54 0.78 -33.88
CA ALA A 344 14.93 0.11 -32.72
C ALA A 344 13.53 0.65 -32.37
N ALA A 345 13.25 1.92 -32.69
CA ALA A 345 11.98 2.60 -32.47
C ALA A 345 11.01 2.52 -33.66
N GLU A 346 11.38 1.84 -34.76
CA GLU A 346 10.57 1.80 -35.98
C GLU A 346 9.15 1.27 -35.70
N GLY A 347 8.13 1.99 -36.18
CA GLY A 347 6.72 1.65 -35.94
C GLY A 347 6.19 2.02 -34.54
N THR A 348 6.95 2.77 -33.74
CA THR A 348 6.53 3.24 -32.41
C THR A 348 6.41 4.78 -32.35
N PRO A 349 5.57 5.35 -31.47
CA PRO A 349 5.50 6.80 -31.27
C PRO A 349 6.83 7.44 -30.85
N GLN A 350 7.70 6.67 -30.20
CA GLN A 350 9.00 7.12 -29.70
C GLN A 350 10.00 7.44 -30.82
N LEU A 351 9.77 6.94 -32.05
CA LEU A 351 10.63 7.23 -33.21
C LEU A 351 10.76 8.74 -33.44
N VAL A 352 9.67 9.49 -33.32
CA VAL A 352 9.67 10.95 -33.50
C VAL A 352 10.62 11.60 -32.49
N GLY A 353 10.52 11.21 -31.22
CA GLY A 353 11.40 11.72 -30.17
C GLY A 353 12.88 11.41 -30.41
N VAL A 354 13.20 10.22 -30.94
CA VAL A 354 14.57 9.85 -31.32
C VAL A 354 15.06 10.69 -32.51
N VAL A 355 14.26 10.82 -33.56
CA VAL A 355 14.61 11.60 -34.76
C VAL A 355 14.84 13.07 -34.41
N GLU A 356 13.96 13.67 -33.60
CA GLU A 356 14.11 15.05 -33.12
C GLU A 356 15.37 15.22 -32.27
N THR A 357 15.62 14.29 -31.34
CA THR A 357 16.78 14.37 -30.43
C THR A 357 18.11 14.29 -31.18
N PHE A 358 18.19 13.45 -32.22
CA PHE A 358 19.43 13.23 -32.98
C PHE A 358 19.49 14.02 -34.30
N GLY A 359 18.48 14.82 -34.63
CA GLY A 359 18.46 15.61 -35.88
C GLY A 359 18.49 14.77 -37.16
N LEU A 360 17.91 13.56 -37.15
CA LEU A 360 17.95 12.59 -38.25
C LEU A 360 16.94 12.94 -39.35
N SER A 361 17.16 14.07 -40.01
CA SER A 361 16.22 14.66 -40.99
C SER A 361 15.90 13.75 -42.19
N ASP A 362 16.77 12.78 -42.51
CA ASP A 362 16.58 11.78 -43.55
C ASP A 362 15.64 10.63 -43.14
N LEU A 363 15.42 10.45 -41.83
CA LEU A 363 14.49 9.49 -41.24
C LEU A 363 13.19 10.14 -40.76
N ASN A 364 13.00 11.43 -41.06
CA ASN A 364 11.86 12.21 -40.59
C ASN A 364 10.55 11.63 -41.13
N PRO A 365 9.62 11.14 -40.28
CA PRO A 365 8.41 10.45 -40.71
C PRO A 365 7.31 11.41 -41.22
N MET A 366 7.67 12.59 -41.74
CA MET A 366 6.72 13.56 -42.30
C MET A 366 5.86 12.97 -43.43
#